data_AF-A0A660QWB7-F1
#
_entry.id   AF-A0A660QWB7-F1
#
_cell.length_a   1.000
_cell.length_b   1.000
_cell.length_c   1.000
_cell.angle_alpha   90.00
_cell.angle_beta   90.00
_cell.angle_gamma   90.00
#
_symmetry.space_group_name_H-M   'P 1'
#
loop_
_entity.id
_entity.type
_entity.pdbx_description
1 polymer ?
#
loop_
_entity_poly.entity_id
_entity_poly.type
_entity_poly.pdbx_seq_one_letter_code
_entity_poly.pdbx_strand_id
1 'polypeptide(L)'
;GISTEFDGGKSVVYCFKDHEEFVQGLNVVETCLFKREEKGTAKTIEISWIQQEKYCLLDIGDLFNCNGIASPADPGNFDNLGGIVGAYLPDDEVTEGIQMVKGIPFHLEISGFDNLRAAGQTLLLPETLNVDKIHLLAAANHGDYDVTLLLGDQSEVVTIEDWCKDTKDLSFEYRYTASGLRQYIPCGIKIYSLNVAKIIEKLVLPKNLNVHIFAITLELK
;
A
#
# COMPACT_ATOMS: atom_id res chain seq x y z
N GLY A 1 0.87 18.08 -28.01
CA GLY A 1 1.14 16.66 -28.26
C GLY A 1 0.92 15.88 -26.98
N ILE A 2 0.86 14.55 -27.07
CA ILE A 2 0.98 13.68 -25.90
C ILE A 2 2.45 13.31 -25.77
N SER A 3 3.01 13.32 -24.57
CA SER A 3 4.44 13.08 -24.35
C SER A 3 4.75 12.38 -23.04
N THR A 4 5.79 11.55 -23.07
CA THR A 4 6.28 10.79 -21.91
C THR A 4 7.81 10.73 -21.92
N GLU A 5 8.40 10.60 -20.74
CA GLU A 5 9.83 10.35 -20.58
C GLU A 5 10.20 8.98 -21.13
N PHE A 6 11.34 8.91 -21.82
CA PHE A 6 11.93 7.70 -22.36
C PHE A 6 13.45 7.78 -22.12
N ASP A 7 14.01 6.79 -21.42
CA ASP A 7 15.45 6.65 -21.19
C ASP A 7 16.16 7.87 -20.58
N GLY A 8 15.81 8.21 -19.33
CA GLY A 8 16.61 9.05 -18.41
C GLY A 8 17.04 10.44 -18.89
N GLY A 9 16.43 10.97 -19.97
CA GLY A 9 16.88 12.20 -20.61
C GLY A 9 16.21 12.54 -21.94
N LYS A 10 15.50 11.59 -22.57
CA LYS A 10 14.77 11.82 -23.83
C LYS A 10 13.25 11.85 -23.59
N SER A 11 12.51 12.43 -24.52
CA SER A 11 11.04 12.44 -24.50
C SER A 11 10.49 12.01 -25.85
N VAL A 12 9.39 11.27 -25.84
CA VAL A 12 8.62 10.95 -27.04
C VAL A 12 7.45 11.91 -27.11
N VAL A 13 7.23 12.56 -28.26
CA VAL A 13 6.16 13.54 -28.48
C VAL A 13 5.35 13.13 -29.70
N TYR A 14 4.04 12.98 -29.54
CA TYR A 14 3.12 12.82 -30.66
C TYR A 14 2.50 14.16 -31.06
N CYS A 15 2.79 14.62 -32.28
CA CYS A 15 2.28 15.87 -32.83
C CYS A 15 1.17 15.62 -33.85
N PHE A 16 0.02 16.24 -33.64
CA PHE A 16 -1.17 16.05 -34.49
C PHE A 16 -1.09 16.80 -35.84
N LYS A 17 -0.20 17.79 -35.94
CA LYS A 17 0.10 18.60 -37.12
C LYS A 17 1.55 19.10 -37.01
N ASP A 18 2.13 19.51 -38.13
CA ASP A 18 3.46 20.11 -38.15
C ASP A 18 3.52 21.35 -37.24
N HIS A 19 4.62 21.46 -36.51
CA HIS A 19 4.99 22.58 -35.64
C HIS A 19 6.44 22.99 -35.99
N GLU A 20 6.85 24.22 -35.68
CA GLU A 20 8.19 24.73 -36.01
C GLU A 20 9.34 23.83 -35.51
N GLU A 21 9.09 23.03 -34.47
CA GLU A 21 10.08 22.17 -33.81
C GLU A 21 9.79 20.66 -33.95
N PHE A 22 8.61 20.27 -34.46
CA PHE A 22 8.18 18.87 -34.49
C PHE A 22 7.37 18.57 -35.76
N VAL A 23 7.63 17.43 -36.37
CA VAL A 23 6.83 16.97 -37.52
C VAL A 23 5.56 16.25 -37.07
N GLN A 24 4.53 16.25 -37.90
CA GLN A 24 3.33 15.46 -37.66
C GLN A 24 3.69 13.97 -37.45
N GLY A 25 3.20 13.37 -36.36
CA GLY A 25 3.50 12.00 -35.97
C GLY A 25 4.38 11.91 -34.72
N LEU A 26 5.08 10.77 -34.58
CA LEU A 26 5.89 10.47 -33.41
C LEU A 26 7.31 11.05 -33.57
N ASN A 27 7.71 11.88 -32.61
CA ASN A 27 9.04 12.50 -32.56
C ASN A 27 9.77 12.02 -31.31
N VAL A 28 11.07 11.77 -31.43
CA VAL A 28 11.96 11.56 -30.28
C VAL A 28 12.78 12.83 -30.09
N VAL A 29 12.72 13.40 -28.89
CA VAL A 29 13.37 14.67 -28.54
C VAL A 29 14.46 14.38 -27.53
N GLU A 30 15.67 14.90 -27.76
CA GLU A 30 16.83 14.70 -26.89
C GLU A 30 16.80 15.57 -25.62
N THR A 31 15.63 16.10 -25.27
CA THR A 31 15.40 16.87 -24.05
C THR A 31 14.20 16.28 -23.32
N CYS A 32 14.32 16.16 -22.00
CA CYS A 32 13.23 15.77 -21.14
C CYS A 32 12.23 16.94 -21.04
N LEU A 33 11.15 16.86 -21.82
CA LEU A 33 10.10 17.89 -21.85
C LEU A 33 9.17 17.77 -20.64
N PHE A 34 9.08 16.57 -20.06
CA PHE A 34 8.26 16.26 -18.90
C PHE A 34 9.11 15.44 -17.94
N LYS A 35 9.68 16.10 -16.93
CA LYS A 35 10.17 15.38 -15.77
C LYS A 35 8.95 14.98 -14.95
N ARG A 36 8.81 13.69 -14.67
CA ARG A 36 7.95 13.26 -13.57
C ARG A 36 8.44 14.01 -12.33
N GLU A 37 7.63 14.90 -11.77
CA GLU A 37 7.89 15.36 -10.41
C GLU A 37 7.89 14.09 -9.56
N GLU A 38 9.01 13.73 -8.95
CA GLU A 38 9.02 12.86 -7.79
C GLU A 38 8.37 13.62 -6.62
N LYS A 39 7.08 13.93 -6.74
CA LYS A 39 6.25 14.31 -5.60
C LYS A 39 5.89 13.03 -4.86
N GLY A 40 6.89 12.52 -4.17
CA GLY A 40 6.76 11.52 -3.14
C GLY A 40 7.72 11.90 -2.04
N THR A 41 7.59 13.09 -1.47
CA THR A 41 8.19 13.34 -0.16
C THR A 41 7.61 12.28 0.76
N ALA A 42 8.44 11.30 1.14
CA ALA A 42 8.14 10.35 2.20
C ALA A 42 7.47 11.12 3.35
N LYS A 43 6.16 10.92 3.53
CA LYS A 43 5.39 11.61 4.56
C LYS A 43 5.94 11.09 5.89
N THR A 44 6.61 11.96 6.63
CA THR A 44 6.95 11.71 8.02
C THR A 44 5.76 12.15 8.86
N ILE A 45 5.22 11.24 9.65
CA ILE A 45 4.05 11.50 10.50
C ILE A 45 4.31 10.94 11.89
N GLU A 46 3.90 11.67 12.91
CA GLU A 46 3.80 11.14 14.26
C GLU A 46 2.49 10.36 14.38
N ILE A 47 2.56 9.11 14.81
CA ILE A 47 1.39 8.23 14.89
C ILE A 47 0.94 8.05 16.34
N SER A 48 -0.35 7.85 16.54
CA SER A 48 -0.86 7.38 17.83
C SER A 48 -0.89 5.84 17.86
N TRP A 49 -1.19 5.25 19.01
CA TRP A 49 -1.51 3.82 19.07
C TRP A 49 -2.52 3.50 20.17
N ILE A 50 -3.16 2.36 20.02
CA ILE A 50 -4.00 1.76 21.05
C ILE A 50 -3.18 0.66 21.73
N GLN A 51 -2.99 0.76 23.04
CA GLN A 51 -2.35 -0.30 23.83
C GLN A 51 -3.36 -1.42 24.12
N GLN A 52 -2.97 -2.66 23.82
CA GLN A 52 -3.74 -3.86 24.17
C GLN A 52 -2.79 -4.94 24.71
N GLU A 53 -2.76 -5.10 26.03
CA GLU A 53 -1.82 -6.00 26.71
C GLU A 53 -0.37 -5.73 26.29
N LYS A 54 0.28 -6.70 25.63
CA LYS A 54 1.64 -6.58 25.09
C LYS A 54 1.70 -6.00 23.68
N TYR A 55 0.57 -5.59 23.09
CA TYR A 55 0.50 -5.10 21.73
C TYR A 55 0.26 -3.58 21.68
N CYS A 56 0.95 -2.90 20.77
CA CYS A 56 0.63 -1.53 20.34
C CYS A 56 0.06 -1.59 18.93
N LEU A 57 -1.22 -1.26 18.77
CA LEU A 57 -1.89 -1.21 17.47
C LEU A 57 -1.71 0.21 16.92
N LEU A 58 -0.89 0.35 15.88
CA LEU A 58 -0.53 1.66 15.34
C LEU A 58 -1.71 2.28 14.59
N ASP A 59 -2.02 3.53 14.93
CA ASP A 59 -3.00 4.34 14.21
C ASP A 59 -2.35 4.92 12.96
N ILE A 60 -2.72 4.36 11.81
CA ILE A 60 -2.22 4.77 10.49
C ILE A 60 -3.31 5.33 9.58
N GLY A 61 -4.51 5.65 10.14
CA GLY A 61 -5.66 6.12 9.38
C GLY A 61 -5.36 7.36 8.53
N ASP A 62 -4.62 8.32 9.12
CA ASP A 62 -4.16 9.55 8.46
C ASP A 62 -3.20 9.35 7.27
N LEU A 63 -2.77 8.11 7.04
CA LEU A 63 -1.94 7.74 5.90
C LEU A 63 -2.74 7.05 4.79
N PHE A 64 -3.91 6.48 5.09
CA PHE A 64 -4.69 5.74 4.10
C PHE A 64 -4.97 6.59 2.86
N ASN A 65 -4.80 5.95 1.71
CA ASN A 65 -4.81 6.61 0.41
C ASN A 65 -5.37 5.70 -0.70
N CYS A 66 -6.00 4.60 -0.31
CA CYS A 66 -6.56 3.59 -1.19
C CYS A 66 -7.79 2.95 -0.51
N ASN A 67 -8.72 2.48 -1.35
CA ASN A 67 -9.91 1.74 -0.93
C ASN A 67 -9.70 0.27 -1.34
N GLY A 68 -9.21 -0.53 -0.41
CA GLY A 68 -9.00 -1.97 -0.53
C GLY A 68 -10.27 -2.80 -0.35
N ILE A 69 -11.14 -2.36 0.55
CA ILE A 69 -12.36 -3.02 1.01
C ILE A 69 -13.53 -2.07 0.74
N ALA A 70 -14.52 -2.52 -0.04
CA ALA A 70 -15.61 -1.64 -0.44
C ALA A 70 -16.86 -2.39 -0.91
N SER A 71 -17.88 -1.65 -1.33
CA SER A 71 -19.11 -2.18 -1.92
C SER A 71 -19.31 -1.70 -3.36
N PRO A 72 -20.21 -2.34 -4.14
CA PRO A 72 -20.58 -1.85 -5.47
C PRO A 72 -21.20 -0.45 -5.49
N ALA A 73 -21.74 0.02 -4.37
CA ALA A 73 -22.32 1.37 -4.25
C ALA A 73 -21.24 2.45 -4.14
N ASP A 74 -20.08 2.11 -3.57
CA ASP A 74 -18.91 2.97 -3.45
C ASP A 74 -17.65 2.17 -3.81
N PRO A 75 -17.33 2.00 -5.11
CA PRO A 75 -16.32 1.05 -5.56
C PRO A 75 -14.90 1.38 -5.10
N GLY A 76 -14.17 0.36 -4.68
CA GLY A 76 -12.76 0.46 -4.31
C GLY A 76 -11.78 0.51 -5.49
N ASN A 77 -10.51 0.75 -5.20
CA ASN A 77 -9.43 0.90 -6.18
C ASN A 77 -8.16 0.10 -5.84
N PHE A 78 -8.30 -0.97 -5.04
CA PHE A 78 -7.21 -1.85 -4.62
C PHE A 78 -6.31 -2.25 -5.79
N ASP A 79 -6.89 -2.92 -6.79
CA ASP A 79 -6.16 -3.49 -7.93
C ASP A 79 -6.10 -2.53 -9.13
N ASN A 80 -5.88 -1.23 -8.87
CA ASN A 80 -5.69 -0.22 -9.92
C ASN A 80 -4.79 0.95 -9.50
N LEU A 81 -3.51 0.87 -9.87
CA LEU A 81 -2.48 1.85 -9.51
C LEU A 81 -2.71 3.28 -10.08
N GLY A 82 -3.55 3.43 -11.12
CA GLY A 82 -3.70 4.70 -11.85
C GLY A 82 -5.13 5.12 -12.15
N GLY A 83 -6.13 4.43 -11.60
CA GLY A 83 -7.53 4.69 -11.90
C GLY A 83 -8.39 4.88 -10.67
N ILE A 84 -9.60 5.37 -10.92
CA ILE A 84 -10.58 5.72 -9.89
C ILE A 84 -11.20 4.45 -9.28
N VAL A 85 -11.29 3.36 -10.04
CA VAL A 85 -11.93 2.09 -9.65
C VAL A 85 -11.08 0.90 -10.10
N GLY A 86 -10.95 -0.10 -9.24
CA GLY A 86 -10.22 -1.35 -9.48
C GLY A 86 -11.03 -2.56 -9.00
N ALA A 87 -10.44 -3.75 -8.99
CA ALA A 87 -11.01 -4.84 -8.21
C ALA A 87 -10.76 -4.55 -6.71
N TYR A 88 -11.63 -5.03 -5.81
CA TYR A 88 -11.56 -4.77 -4.36
C TYR A 88 -12.19 -5.92 -3.56
N LEU A 89 -11.84 -5.98 -2.27
CA LEU A 89 -12.40 -6.92 -1.30
C LEU A 89 -13.80 -6.45 -0.86
N PRO A 90 -14.72 -7.36 -0.53
CA PRO A 90 -16.06 -6.99 -0.13
C PRO A 90 -16.12 -6.51 1.33
N ASP A 91 -16.86 -5.44 1.57
CA ASP A 91 -17.07 -4.85 2.90
C ASP A 91 -18.05 -5.64 3.80
N ASP A 92 -18.91 -6.47 3.21
CA ASP A 92 -19.90 -7.29 3.95
C ASP A 92 -19.31 -8.52 4.66
N GLU A 93 -18.01 -8.79 4.47
CA GLU A 93 -17.28 -9.91 5.08
C GLU A 93 -16.27 -9.48 6.16
N VAL A 94 -16.18 -8.18 6.48
CA VAL A 94 -15.22 -7.64 7.45
C VAL A 94 -15.86 -6.53 8.29
N THR A 95 -15.36 -6.31 9.50
CA THR A 95 -15.91 -5.33 10.44
C THR A 95 -14.86 -4.31 10.88
N GLU A 96 -15.28 -3.09 11.16
CA GLU A 96 -14.39 -2.05 11.69
C GLU A 96 -14.03 -2.29 13.16
N GLY A 97 -12.86 -1.81 13.58
CA GLY A 97 -12.35 -1.86 14.95
C GLY A 97 -11.26 -2.91 15.17
N ILE A 98 -11.08 -3.28 16.44
CA ILE A 98 -10.03 -4.23 16.84
C ILE A 98 -10.48 -5.65 16.54
N GLN A 99 -9.78 -6.33 15.63
CA GLN A 99 -10.02 -7.72 15.26
C GLN A 99 -8.84 -8.61 15.60
N MET A 100 -9.13 -9.82 16.08
CA MET A 100 -8.13 -10.86 16.34
C MET A 100 -7.95 -11.71 15.09
N VAL A 101 -6.79 -11.61 14.43
CA VAL A 101 -6.46 -12.46 13.28
C VAL A 101 -5.33 -13.41 13.70
N LYS A 102 -5.60 -14.71 13.73
CA LYS A 102 -4.68 -15.74 14.24
C LYS A 102 -4.09 -15.44 15.62
N GLY A 103 -4.86 -14.79 16.50
CA GLY A 103 -4.44 -14.45 17.86
C GLY A 103 -3.62 -13.16 17.98
N ILE A 104 -3.46 -12.38 16.90
CA ILE A 104 -2.83 -11.06 16.91
C ILE A 104 -3.92 -9.99 16.74
N PRO A 105 -3.98 -8.97 17.61
CA PRO A 105 -4.93 -7.87 17.47
C PRO A 105 -4.49 -6.90 16.38
N PHE A 106 -5.42 -6.48 15.52
CA PHE A 106 -5.24 -5.44 14.51
C PHE A 106 -6.38 -4.43 14.60
N HIS A 107 -6.07 -3.15 14.46
CA HIS A 107 -7.08 -2.09 14.32
C HIS A 107 -7.38 -1.93 12.83
N LEU A 108 -8.59 -2.30 12.41
CA LEU A 108 -9.03 -2.18 11.02
C LEU A 108 -10.04 -1.06 10.90
N GLU A 109 -9.81 -0.19 9.93
CA GLU A 109 -10.76 0.83 9.49
C GLU A 109 -11.16 0.49 8.07
N ILE A 110 -12.46 0.43 7.79
CA ILE A 110 -13.01 0.07 6.47
C ILE A 110 -13.94 1.15 5.92
N SER A 111 -14.07 2.26 6.66
CA SER A 111 -14.88 3.41 6.29
C SER A 111 -14.02 4.43 5.55
N GLY A 112 -14.22 4.61 4.25
CA GLY A 112 -13.43 5.53 3.42
C GLY A 112 -12.15 4.87 2.89
N PHE A 113 -11.01 5.58 2.94
CA PHE A 113 -9.72 4.95 2.64
C PHE A 113 -9.39 3.97 3.77
N ASP A 114 -9.17 2.70 3.45
CA ASP A 114 -8.99 1.60 4.41
C ASP A 114 -7.57 1.02 4.41
N ASN A 115 -6.74 1.45 3.45
CA ASN A 115 -5.39 0.97 3.35
C ASN A 115 -4.41 1.98 2.74
N LEU A 116 -3.14 1.70 3.00
CA LEU A 116 -2.01 2.50 2.58
C LEU A 116 -1.23 1.80 1.47
N ARG A 117 -1.15 2.44 0.30
CA ARG A 117 -0.11 2.12 -0.69
C ARG A 117 1.25 2.55 -0.15
N ALA A 118 2.15 1.59 0.01
CA ALA A 118 3.45 1.82 0.61
C ALA A 118 4.34 2.67 -0.32
N ALA A 119 4.63 3.91 0.10
CA ALA A 119 5.37 4.90 -0.70
C ALA A 119 6.62 5.41 0.04
N GLY A 120 7.09 4.68 1.05
CA GLY A 120 8.22 5.09 1.88
C GLY A 120 7.86 5.99 3.06
N GLN A 121 6.61 5.97 3.53
CA GLN A 121 6.16 6.78 4.66
C GLN A 121 6.98 6.46 5.91
N THR A 122 7.30 7.48 6.70
CA THR A 122 8.01 7.35 7.98
C THR A 122 7.03 7.58 9.12
N LEU A 123 6.86 6.57 9.97
CA LEU A 123 6.06 6.64 11.19
C LEU A 123 6.98 6.93 12.35
N LEU A 124 6.80 8.08 13.01
CA LEU A 124 7.45 8.42 14.25
C LEU A 124 6.58 7.93 15.41
N LEU A 125 7.17 7.16 16.31
CA LEU A 125 6.50 6.73 17.53
C LEU A 125 6.59 7.84 18.58
N PRO A 126 5.51 8.19 19.29
CA PRO A 126 5.54 9.24 20.32
C PRO A 126 6.47 8.91 21.49
N GLU A 127 6.82 7.64 21.67
CA GLU A 127 7.91 7.24 22.56
C GLU A 127 8.70 6.06 21.98
N THR A 128 9.88 5.83 22.56
CA THR A 128 10.74 4.71 22.19
C THR A 128 10.21 3.39 22.77
N LEU A 129 9.97 2.39 21.92
CA LEU A 129 9.36 1.11 22.32
C LEU A 129 10.36 -0.05 22.22
N ASN A 130 10.34 -0.97 23.18
CA ASN A 130 11.08 -2.23 23.15
C ASN A 130 10.22 -3.33 22.51
N VAL A 131 10.43 -3.57 21.22
CA VAL A 131 9.59 -4.41 20.36
C VAL A 131 10.23 -5.78 20.15
N ASP A 132 9.48 -6.85 20.37
CA ASP A 132 9.85 -8.22 20.02
C ASP A 132 9.55 -8.51 18.55
N LYS A 133 8.32 -8.24 18.11
CA LYS A 133 7.87 -8.48 16.73
C LYS A 133 7.08 -7.32 16.15
N ILE A 134 7.12 -7.22 14.83
CA ILE A 134 6.22 -6.35 14.05
C ILE A 134 5.32 -7.23 13.23
N HIS A 135 4.02 -7.00 13.33
CA HIS A 135 2.99 -7.67 12.56
C HIS A 135 2.38 -6.69 11.58
N LEU A 136 2.39 -7.03 10.30
CA LEU A 136 1.73 -6.29 9.24
C LEU A 136 0.53 -7.10 8.77
N LEU A 137 -0.64 -6.46 8.67
CA LEU A 137 -1.73 -6.97 7.87
C LEU A 137 -1.61 -6.33 6.48
N ALA A 138 -1.20 -7.11 5.49
CA ALA A 138 -0.83 -6.59 4.18
C ALA A 138 -1.21 -7.54 3.04
N ALA A 139 -1.27 -6.98 1.84
CA ALA A 139 -1.43 -7.71 0.60
C ALA A 139 -0.80 -6.93 -0.55
N ALA A 140 -0.38 -7.63 -1.60
CA ALA A 140 0.08 -7.01 -2.82
C ALA A 140 -0.92 -7.20 -3.97
N ASN A 141 -0.83 -6.35 -4.99
CA ASN A 141 -1.54 -6.54 -6.24
C ASN A 141 -0.54 -6.67 -7.41
N HIS A 142 -0.94 -7.39 -8.47
CA HIS A 142 -0.10 -7.64 -9.65
C HIS A 142 1.18 -8.46 -9.38
N GLY A 143 1.21 -9.28 -8.33
CA GLY A 143 2.30 -10.18 -8.02
C GLY A 143 2.83 -10.09 -6.60
N ASP A 144 3.88 -10.88 -6.34
CA ASP A 144 4.59 -10.89 -5.06
C ASP A 144 5.75 -9.90 -5.11
N TYR A 145 6.07 -9.27 -3.97
CA TYR A 145 7.15 -8.30 -3.87
C TYR A 145 7.98 -8.49 -2.62
N ASP A 146 9.29 -8.61 -2.80
CA ASP A 146 10.26 -8.41 -1.72
C ASP A 146 10.34 -6.92 -1.42
N VAL A 147 9.99 -6.56 -0.19
CA VAL A 147 10.02 -5.18 0.28
C VAL A 147 10.84 -5.04 1.55
N THR A 148 11.40 -3.85 1.72
CA THR A 148 12.24 -3.51 2.86
C THR A 148 11.49 -2.59 3.80
N LEU A 149 11.46 -2.97 5.08
CA LEU A 149 10.99 -2.18 6.20
C LEU A 149 12.22 -1.66 6.97
N LEU A 150 12.30 -0.35 7.26
CA LEU A 150 13.42 0.20 8.04
C LEU A 150 13.02 0.48 9.48
N LEU A 151 13.90 0.09 10.41
CA LEU A 151 13.73 0.17 11.86
C LEU A 151 14.94 0.92 12.44
N GLY A 152 14.89 2.25 12.39
CA GLY A 152 16.08 3.07 12.64
C GLY A 152 17.15 2.82 11.55
N ASP A 153 18.32 2.32 11.97
CA ASP A 153 19.48 2.09 11.09
C ASP A 153 19.50 0.68 10.46
N GLN A 154 18.50 -0.14 10.73
CA GLN A 154 18.43 -1.52 10.28
C GLN A 154 17.26 -1.75 9.34
N SER A 155 17.37 -2.79 8.53
CA SER A 155 16.35 -3.18 7.55
C SER A 155 15.94 -4.63 7.73
N GLU A 156 14.66 -4.88 7.56
CA GLU A 156 14.10 -6.23 7.47
C GLU A 156 13.46 -6.40 6.10
N VAL A 157 13.69 -7.55 5.46
CA VAL A 157 13.10 -7.87 4.16
C VAL A 157 11.94 -8.84 4.35
N VAL A 158 10.82 -8.55 3.70
CA VAL A 158 9.63 -9.38 3.74
C VAL A 158 9.04 -9.51 2.34
N THR A 159 8.67 -10.73 1.96
CA THR A 159 7.94 -10.97 0.71
C THR A 159 6.45 -10.80 0.98
N ILE A 160 5.84 -9.75 0.43
CA ILE A 160 4.38 -9.55 0.45
C ILE A 160 3.80 -10.21 -0.79
N GLU A 161 2.80 -11.06 -0.58
CA GLU A 161 2.23 -11.92 -1.62
C GLU A 161 1.01 -11.25 -2.26
N ASP A 162 0.76 -11.61 -3.53
CA ASP A 162 -0.42 -11.20 -4.25
C ASP A 162 -1.69 -11.62 -3.48
N TRP A 163 -2.65 -10.71 -3.40
CA TRP A 163 -3.89 -10.85 -2.64
C TRP A 163 -4.76 -12.04 -3.05
N CYS A 164 -4.62 -12.56 -4.27
CA CYS A 164 -5.39 -13.72 -4.74
C CYS A 164 -4.58 -15.03 -4.80
N LYS A 165 -3.38 -15.05 -4.20
CA LYS A 165 -2.47 -16.21 -4.18
C LYS A 165 -2.51 -16.97 -2.84
N ASP A 166 -2.52 -18.30 -2.87
CA ASP A 166 -2.41 -19.17 -1.68
C ASP A 166 -3.47 -18.87 -0.58
N THR A 167 -3.30 -19.47 0.60
CA THR A 167 -4.20 -19.24 1.75
C THR A 167 -3.92 -17.89 2.42
N LYS A 168 -5.00 -17.14 2.69
CA LYS A 168 -4.97 -15.84 3.39
C LYS A 168 -5.43 -15.97 4.85
N ASP A 169 -4.98 -15.05 5.68
CA ASP A 169 -5.31 -15.04 7.11
C ASP A 169 -6.66 -14.37 7.37
N LEU A 170 -6.95 -13.34 6.59
CA LEU A 170 -8.29 -12.79 6.39
C LEU A 170 -8.69 -13.11 4.94
N SER A 171 -9.44 -14.20 4.76
CA SER A 171 -9.87 -14.67 3.44
C SER A 171 -11.30 -14.27 3.17
N PHE A 172 -11.57 -13.91 1.92
CA PHE A 172 -12.89 -13.52 1.43
C PHE A 172 -13.38 -14.55 0.41
N GLU A 173 -14.67 -14.85 0.40
CA GLU A 173 -15.24 -15.87 -0.51
C GLU A 173 -15.21 -15.43 -1.97
N TYR A 174 -15.26 -14.12 -2.18
CA TYR A 174 -15.22 -13.51 -3.50
C TYR A 174 -14.51 -12.15 -3.44
N ARG A 175 -14.26 -11.59 -4.63
CA ARG A 175 -13.88 -10.18 -4.81
C ARG A 175 -14.87 -9.50 -5.73
N TYR A 176 -14.93 -8.18 -5.68
CA TYR A 176 -15.61 -7.40 -6.72
C TYR A 176 -14.62 -7.07 -7.84
N THR A 177 -15.09 -7.16 -9.09
CA THR A 177 -14.38 -6.59 -10.24
C THR A 177 -14.55 -5.07 -10.25
N ALA A 178 -13.80 -4.37 -11.12
CA ALA A 178 -13.95 -2.94 -11.32
C ALA A 178 -15.36 -2.51 -11.79
N SER A 179 -16.18 -3.44 -12.28
CA SER A 179 -17.58 -3.17 -12.64
C SER A 179 -18.57 -3.48 -11.51
N GLY A 180 -18.09 -3.84 -10.30
CA GLY A 180 -18.92 -4.22 -9.17
C GLY A 180 -19.53 -5.63 -9.27
N LEU A 181 -19.07 -6.46 -10.21
CA LEU A 181 -19.54 -7.85 -10.32
C LEU A 181 -18.75 -8.74 -9.37
N ARG A 182 -19.44 -9.67 -8.70
CA ARG A 182 -18.78 -10.68 -7.87
C ARG A 182 -18.02 -11.66 -8.74
N GLN A 183 -16.78 -11.91 -8.37
CA GLN A 183 -15.94 -12.97 -8.92
C GLN A 183 -15.52 -13.89 -7.76
N TYR A 184 -16.01 -15.12 -7.77
CA TYR A 184 -15.77 -16.14 -6.73
C TYR A 184 -14.36 -16.74 -6.86
N ILE A 185 -13.36 -15.89 -6.66
CA ILE A 185 -11.95 -16.26 -6.51
C ILE A 185 -11.58 -15.84 -5.09
N PRO A 186 -11.19 -16.78 -4.22
CA PRO A 186 -10.74 -16.44 -2.88
C PRO A 186 -9.53 -15.53 -2.95
N CYS A 187 -9.67 -14.33 -2.39
CA CYS A 187 -8.60 -13.36 -2.22
C CYS A 187 -8.63 -12.85 -0.78
N GLY A 188 -7.61 -12.10 -0.37
CA GLY A 188 -7.59 -11.58 0.98
C GLY A 188 -6.24 -11.06 1.43
N ILE A 189 -6.13 -10.93 2.75
CA ILE A 189 -5.05 -10.23 3.43
C ILE A 189 -4.29 -11.20 4.33
N LYS A 190 -2.97 -11.05 4.40
CA LYS A 190 -2.09 -11.95 5.15
C LYS A 190 -1.35 -11.19 6.25
N ILE A 191 -1.04 -11.91 7.32
CA ILE A 191 -0.18 -11.46 8.41
C ILE A 191 1.27 -11.75 8.04
N TYR A 192 2.10 -10.72 8.12
CA TYR A 192 3.54 -10.83 8.03
C TYR A 192 4.16 -10.46 9.37
N SER A 193 4.86 -11.41 9.99
CA SER A 193 5.47 -11.22 11.31
C SER A 193 6.98 -11.21 11.19
N LEU A 194 7.61 -10.12 11.63
CA LEU A 194 9.05 -9.92 11.62
C LEU A 194 9.58 -9.96 13.04
N ASN A 195 10.56 -10.82 13.30
CA ASN A 195 11.25 -10.85 14.59
C ASN A 195 12.30 -9.75 14.60
N VAL A 196 12.08 -8.72 15.43
CA VAL A 196 12.96 -7.54 15.46
C VAL A 196 13.78 -7.49 16.74
N ALA A 197 13.17 -7.79 17.89
CA ALA A 197 13.81 -7.85 19.20
C ALA A 197 14.65 -6.61 19.58
N LYS A 198 14.16 -5.40 19.30
CA LYS A 198 14.90 -4.12 19.33
C LYS A 198 14.11 -2.98 19.96
N ILE A 199 14.85 -1.95 20.32
CA ILE A 199 14.31 -0.66 20.70
C ILE A 199 14.13 0.19 19.44
N ILE A 200 12.92 0.68 19.17
CA ILE A 200 12.61 1.49 17.99
C ILE A 200 11.94 2.82 18.37
N GLU A 201 12.29 3.88 17.64
CA GLU A 201 11.66 5.22 17.73
C GLU A 201 10.84 5.56 16.47
N LYS A 202 11.10 4.84 15.37
CA LYS A 202 10.49 5.09 14.07
C LYS A 202 10.49 3.85 13.19
N LEU A 203 9.56 3.84 12.25
CA LEU A 203 9.39 2.82 11.22
C LEU A 203 9.36 3.50 9.85
N VAL A 204 10.10 3.02 8.87
CA VAL A 204 9.92 3.44 7.47
C VAL A 204 9.30 2.30 6.69
N LEU A 205 8.12 2.56 6.14
CA LEU A 205 7.37 1.61 5.33
C LEU A 205 8.05 1.37 3.99
N PRO A 206 7.76 0.26 3.31
CA PRO A 206 8.23 0.00 1.95
C PRO A 206 7.94 1.13 0.96
N LYS A 207 8.79 1.25 -0.06
CA LYS A 207 8.54 2.09 -1.23
C LYS A 207 8.12 1.23 -2.43
N ASN A 208 6.91 0.67 -2.36
CA ASN A 208 6.30 -0.10 -3.44
C ASN A 208 4.78 0.12 -3.45
N LEU A 209 4.28 0.82 -4.48
CA LEU A 209 2.87 1.22 -4.56
C LEU A 209 1.89 0.07 -4.84
N ASN A 210 2.41 -1.11 -5.18
CA ASN A 210 1.62 -2.33 -5.31
C ASN A 210 1.52 -3.12 -3.98
N VAL A 211 2.18 -2.64 -2.93
CA VAL A 211 2.06 -3.20 -1.57
C VAL A 211 1.13 -2.33 -0.76
N HIS A 212 0.13 -2.98 -0.18
CA HIS A 212 -0.92 -2.35 0.60
C HIS A 212 -0.83 -2.81 2.05
N ILE A 213 -0.83 -1.86 2.98
CA ILE A 213 -0.83 -2.12 4.42
C ILE A 213 -2.17 -1.66 4.98
N PHE A 214 -2.89 -2.58 5.60
CA PHE A 214 -4.20 -2.35 6.22
C PHE A 214 -4.06 -2.05 7.71
N ALA A 215 -3.10 -2.69 8.39
CA ALA A 215 -2.84 -2.45 9.81
C ALA A 215 -1.40 -2.83 10.17
N ILE A 216 -0.90 -2.21 11.25
CA ILE A 216 0.41 -2.52 11.83
C ILE A 216 0.24 -2.69 13.34
N THR A 217 0.74 -3.80 13.87
CA THR A 217 0.74 -4.09 15.30
C THR A 217 2.15 -4.41 15.76
N LEU A 218 2.62 -3.74 16.81
CA LEU A 218 3.88 -4.03 17.47
C LEU A 218 3.64 -4.96 18.66
N GLU A 219 4.39 -6.05 18.77
CA GLU A 219 4.44 -6.91 19.97
C GLU A 219 5.61 -6.45 20.84
N LEU A 220 5.34 -5.98 22.06
CA LEU A 220 6.32 -5.53 23.03
C LEU A 220 6.94 -6.70 23.81
N LYS A 221 8.15 -6.46 24.34
CA LYS A 221 8.84 -7.38 25.28
C LYS A 221 8.38 -7.23 26.72
#